data_AF-X1P3W8-F1
#
_entry.id   AF-X1P3W8-F1
#
_cell.length_a   1.000
_cell.length_b   1.000
_cell.length_c   1.000
_cell.angle_alpha   90.00
_cell.angle_beta   90.00
_cell.angle_gamma   90.00
#
_symmetry.space_group_name_H-M   'P 1'
#
loop_
_entity.id
_entity.type
_entity.pdbx_description
1 polymer ?
#
loop_
_entity_poly.entity_id
_entity_poly.type
_entity_poly.pdbx_seq_one_letter_code
_entity_poly.pdbx_strand_id
1 'polypeptide(L)'
;DKITIGVKLIRTTDYNIIWSEEFENSLENILFIQDNICRKIHEKLNLKIDQNLFLLSNAGKTNDYLAYDNYLKGNYILNRLNEDDDVPWKLYHQGKVFRLRRD
;
A
#
# COMPACT_ATOMS: atom_id res chain seq x y z
N ASP A 1 14.07 2.20 -8.45
CA ASP A 1 13.97 0.93 -7.71
C ASP A 1 12.80 0.10 -8.20
N LYS A 2 13.02 -1.21 -8.33
CA LYS A 2 11.97 -2.18 -8.68
C LYS A 2 11.50 -2.91 -7.43
N ILE A 3 10.21 -3.19 -7.38
CA ILE A 3 9.56 -3.96 -6.32
C ILE A 3 8.79 -5.13 -6.91
N THR A 4 8.73 -6.21 -6.14
CA THR A 4 7.95 -7.40 -6.45
C THR A 4 7.00 -7.65 -5.29
N ILE A 5 5.71 -7.73 -5.58
CA ILE A 5 4.65 -7.96 -4.60
C ILE A 5 3.94 -9.27 -4.96
N GLY A 6 4.09 -10.27 -4.09
CA GLY A 6 3.30 -11.50 -4.16
C GLY A 6 2.01 -11.36 -3.35
N VAL A 7 0.87 -11.60 -3.99
CA VAL A 7 -0.45 -11.55 -3.34
C VAL A 7 -1.11 -12.91 -3.40
N LYS A 8 -1.68 -13.35 -2.29
CA LYS A 8 -2.49 -14.57 -2.19
C LYS A 8 -3.82 -14.28 -1.51
N LEU A 9 -4.90 -14.70 -2.15
CA LEU A 9 -6.23 -14.71 -1.55
C LEU A 9 -6.54 -16.14 -1.13
N ILE A 10 -6.75 -16.33 0.17
CA ILE A 10 -6.94 -17.63 0.80
C ILE A 10 -8.34 -17.69 1.40
N ARG A 11 -9.06 -18.78 1.12
CA ARG A 11 -10.34 -19.06 1.74
C ARG A 11 -10.10 -19.59 3.16
N THR A 12 -10.65 -18.92 4.16
CA THR A 12 -10.36 -19.20 5.58
C THR A 12 -10.98 -20.51 6.09
N THR A 13 -12.03 -21.01 5.45
CA THR A 13 -12.74 -22.22 5.88
C THR A 13 -11.95 -23.50 5.65
N ASP A 14 -11.10 -23.54 4.62
CA ASP A 14 -10.36 -24.73 4.21
C ASP A 14 -8.91 -24.43 3.79
N TYR A 15 -8.44 -23.20 4.02
CA TYR A 15 -7.09 -22.72 3.71
C TYR A 15 -6.68 -22.85 2.24
N ASN A 16 -7.64 -23.02 1.33
CA ASN A 16 -7.35 -23.13 -0.10
C ASN A 16 -6.99 -21.76 -0.69
N ILE A 17 -5.94 -21.73 -1.51
CA ILE A 17 -5.56 -20.54 -2.29
C ILE A 17 -6.54 -20.41 -3.44
N ILE A 18 -7.39 -19.39 -3.40
CA ILE A 18 -8.39 -19.13 -4.46
C ILE A 18 -7.86 -18.16 -5.53
N TRP A 19 -6.80 -17.42 -5.23
CA TRP A 19 -6.05 -16.64 -6.20
C TRP A 19 -4.63 -16.36 -5.69
N SER A 20 -3.65 -16.35 -6.59
CA SER A 20 -2.27 -15.96 -6.33
C SER A 20 -1.72 -15.27 -7.56
N GLU A 21 -1.06 -14.14 -7.38
CA GLU A 21 -0.44 -13.39 -8.48
C GLU A 21 0.77 -12.61 -7.97
N GLU A 22 1.72 -12.38 -8.86
CA GLU A 22 2.92 -11.61 -8.58
C GLU A 22 2.91 -10.34 -9.45
N PHE A 23 3.21 -9.21 -8.82
CA PHE A 23 3.25 -7.91 -9.45
C PHE A 23 4.67 -7.36 -9.36
N GLU A 24 5.35 -7.22 -10.51
CA GLU A 24 6.64 -6.54 -10.59
C GLU A 24 6.45 -5.16 -11.24
N ASN A 25 6.93 -4.10 -10.58
CA ASN A 25 6.94 -2.76 -11.17
C ASN A 25 7.96 -1.83 -10.49
N SER A 26 8.09 -0.60 -11.00
CA SER A 26 8.76 0.49 -10.29
C SER A 26 7.98 0.90 -9.04
N LEU A 27 8.72 1.29 -7.99
CA LEU A 27 8.14 1.80 -6.75
C LEU A 27 7.25 3.05 -6.97
N GLU A 28 7.60 3.87 -7.96
CA GLU A 28 6.82 5.06 -8.36
C GLU A 28 5.38 4.70 -8.80
N ASN A 29 5.17 3.47 -9.27
CA ASN A 29 3.87 2.96 -9.72
C ASN A 29 3.10 2.23 -8.62
N ILE A 30 3.52 2.30 -7.35
CA ILE A 30 2.89 1.54 -6.25
C ILE A 30 1.39 1.80 -6.12
N LEU A 31 0.93 3.03 -6.34
CA LEU A 31 -0.49 3.40 -6.27
C LEU A 31 -1.30 2.70 -7.37
N PHE A 32 -0.74 2.61 -8.58
CA PHE A 32 -1.35 1.86 -9.67
C PHE A 32 -1.40 0.35 -9.37
N ILE A 33 -0.33 -0.20 -8.80
CA ILE A 33 -0.30 -1.61 -8.38
C ILE A 33 -1.36 -1.88 -7.31
N GLN A 34 -1.50 -0.99 -6.32
CA GLN A 34 -2.50 -1.09 -5.27
C GLN A 34 -3.92 -1.14 -5.85
N ASP A 35 -4.26 -0.21 -6.74
CA ASP A 35 -5.58 -0.18 -7.40
C ASP A 35 -5.84 -1.45 -8.22
N ASN A 36 -4.82 -1.97 -8.90
CA ASN A 36 -4.91 -3.20 -9.67
C ASN A 36 -5.17 -4.42 -8.76
N ILE A 37 -4.44 -4.54 -7.66
CA ILE A 37 -4.64 -5.61 -6.67
C ILE A 37 -6.08 -5.55 -6.11
N CYS A 38 -6.55 -4.37 -5.71
CA CYS A 38 -7.91 -4.19 -5.18
C CYS A 38 -8.97 -4.64 -6.20
N ARG A 39 -8.85 -4.22 -7.47
CA ARG A 39 -9.78 -4.63 -8.53
C ARG A 39 -9.77 -6.15 -8.73
N LYS A 40 -8.59 -6.78 -8.80
CA LYS A 40 -8.46 -8.24 -8.96
C LYS A 40 -9.07 -8.99 -7.78
N ILE A 41 -8.88 -8.51 -6.55
CA ILE A 41 -9.52 -9.11 -5.37
C ILE A 41 -11.05 -9.02 -5.49
N HIS A 42 -11.58 -7.84 -5.86
CA HIS A 42 -13.03 -7.66 -6.05
C HIS A 42 -13.59 -8.61 -7.11
N GLU A 43 -12.91 -8.73 -8.26
CA GLU A 43 -13.27 -9.67 -9.32
C GLU A 43 -13.28 -11.12 -8.82
N LYS A 44 -12.27 -11.53 -8.05
CA LYS A 44 -12.16 -12.91 -7.52
C LYS A 44 -13.18 -13.23 -6.45
N LEU A 45 -13.57 -12.25 -5.63
CA LEU A 45 -14.63 -12.42 -4.64
C LEU A 45 -16.03 -12.28 -5.25
N ASN A 46 -16.13 -12.00 -6.55
CA ASN A 46 -17.39 -11.71 -7.25
C ASN A 46 -18.24 -10.67 -6.51
N LEU A 47 -17.58 -9.74 -5.82
CA LEU A 47 -18.27 -8.66 -5.11
C LEU A 47 -18.73 -7.66 -6.15
N LYS A 48 -20.02 -7.33 -6.13
CA LYS A 48 -20.50 -6.18 -6.89
C LYS A 48 -19.73 -4.96 -6.39
N ILE A 49 -18.95 -4.36 -7.28
CA ILE A 49 -18.33 -3.07 -7.02
C ILE A 49 -19.46 -2.07 -6.90
N ASP A 50 -19.71 -1.57 -5.69
CA ASP A 50 -20.53 -0.39 -5.52
C ASP A 50 -19.82 0.77 -6.23
N GLN A 51 -20.40 1.22 -7.34
CA GLN A 51 -19.83 2.24 -8.19
C GLN A 51 -19.68 3.58 -7.44
N ASN A 52 -20.58 3.88 -6.50
CA ASN A 52 -20.49 5.09 -5.68
C ASN A 52 -19.29 4.99 -4.73
N LEU A 53 -19.11 3.83 -4.09
CA LEU A 53 -17.99 3.58 -3.20
C LEU A 53 -16.64 3.60 -3.95
N PHE A 54 -16.63 3.09 -5.18
CA PHE A 54 -15.45 3.15 -6.06
C PHE A 54 -15.10 4.60 -6.43
N LEU A 55 -16.08 5.41 -6.84
CA LEU A 55 -15.89 6.82 -7.16
C LEU A 55 -15.43 7.62 -5.93
N LEU A 56 -16.02 7.37 -4.76
CA LEU A 56 -15.59 7.95 -3.48
C LEU A 56 -14.17 7.53 -3.10
N SER A 57 -13.80 6.27 -3.35
CA SER A 57 -12.44 5.81 -3.08
C SER A 57 -11.40 6.52 -3.95
N ASN A 58 -11.79 6.99 -5.14
CA ASN A 58 -10.93 7.76 -6.03
C ASN A 58 -10.96 9.27 -5.75
N ALA A 59 -12.03 9.79 -5.15
CA ALA A 59 -12.17 11.19 -4.78
C ALA A 59 -11.26 11.52 -3.58
N GLY A 60 -10.01 11.88 -3.84
CA GLY A 60 -9.02 12.25 -2.81
C GLY A 60 -7.74 11.41 -2.83
N LYS A 61 -7.61 10.46 -3.76
CA LYS A 61 -6.32 9.79 -3.99
C LYS A 61 -5.32 10.77 -4.59
N THR A 62 -4.13 10.84 -3.99
CA THR A 62 -2.97 11.44 -4.65
C THR A 62 -2.51 10.52 -5.80
N ASN A 63 -2.01 11.11 -6.88
CA ASN A 63 -1.27 10.37 -7.91
C ASN A 63 0.25 10.52 -7.73
N ASP A 64 0.68 11.32 -6.74
CA ASP A 64 2.08 11.53 -6.40
C ASP A 64 2.53 10.51 -5.34
N TYR A 65 3.38 9.59 -5.78
CA TYR A 65 4.01 8.59 -4.93
C TYR A 65 4.79 9.20 -3.74
N LEU A 66 5.49 10.31 -3.94
CA LEU A 66 6.30 10.93 -2.88
C LEU A 66 5.40 11.54 -1.80
N ALA A 67 4.27 12.13 -2.17
CA ALA A 67 3.29 12.62 -1.21
C ALA A 67 2.72 11.47 -0.38
N TYR A 68 2.42 10.34 -1.03
CA TYR A 68 1.92 9.14 -0.35
C TYR A 68 2.95 8.52 0.60
N ASP A 69 4.21 8.40 0.18
CA ASP A 69 5.30 7.88 1.01
C ASP A 69 5.54 8.76 2.25
N ASN A 70 5.52 10.08 2.10
CA ASN A 70 5.62 11.01 3.23
C ASN A 70 4.42 10.91 4.19
N TYR A 71 3.21 10.74 3.65
CA TYR A 71 2.01 10.51 4.46
C TYR A 71 2.11 9.23 5.30
N LEU A 72 2.55 8.11 4.70
CA LEU A 72 2.74 6.85 5.42
C LEU A 72 3.80 6.97 6.52
N LYS A 73 4.91 7.66 6.25
CA LYS A 73 5.94 7.95 7.26
C LYS A 73 5.39 8.77 8.42
N GLY A 74 4.61 9.81 8.13
CA GLY A 74 3.95 10.63 9.15
C GLY A 74 3.02 9.80 10.03
N ASN A 75 2.15 8.98 9.42
CA ASN A 75 1.23 8.10 10.15
C ASN A 75 1.96 7.07 11.02
N TYR A 76 3.05 6.49 10.53
CA TYR A 76 3.86 5.55 11.30
C TYR A 76 4.39 6.19 12.58
N ILE A 77 4.88 7.42 12.49
CA ILE A 77 5.39 8.17 13.64
C ILE A 77 4.24 8.49 14.59
N LEU A 78 3.11 9.00 14.10
CA LEU A 78 1.94 9.32 14.92
C LEU A 78 1.41 8.11 15.69
N ASN A 79 1.36 6.94 15.05
CA ASN A 79 0.90 5.71 15.71
C ASN A 79 1.86 5.24 16.80
N ARG A 80 3.17 5.49 16.67
CA ARG A 80 4.18 5.16 17.68
C ARG A 80 4.32 6.19 18.80
N LEU A 81 3.86 7.43 18.61
CA LEU A 81 3.87 8.44 19.68
C LEU A 81 2.93 8.11 20.85
N ASN A 82 2.04 7.13 20.70
CA ASN A 82 1.19 6.60 21.77
C ASN A 82 1.86 5.47 22.57
N GLU A 83 3.07 5.04 22.20
CA GLU A 83 3.91 4.14 22.99
C GLU A 83 4.95 5.02 23.71
N ASP A 84 4.95 4.97 25.05
CA ASP A 84 5.53 5.95 26.01
C ASP A 84 7.05 6.29 25.88
N ASP A 85 7.77 5.89 24.83
CA ASP A 85 9.25 5.92 24.85
C ASP A 85 9.96 6.26 23.53
N ASP A 86 9.29 6.90 22.55
CA ASP A 86 9.94 7.20 21.27
C ASP A 86 10.05 8.68 20.92
N VAL A 87 11.31 9.11 20.76
CA VAL A 87 11.67 10.46 20.32
C VAL A 87 11.38 10.57 18.80
N PRO A 88 10.45 11.46 18.36
CA PRO A 88 9.87 11.40 17.01
C PRO A 88 10.90 11.43 15.85
N TRP A 89 12.02 12.14 16.03
CA TRP A 89 13.06 12.24 15.00
C TRP A 89 13.90 10.96 14.84
N LYS A 90 14.02 10.12 15.88
CA LYS A 90 14.71 8.82 15.77
C LYS A 90 13.92 7.85 14.88
N LEU A 91 12.60 7.92 14.93
CA LEU A 91 11.69 7.12 14.08
C LEU A 91 11.76 7.53 12.60
N TYR A 92 11.86 8.83 12.34
CA TYR A 92 12.02 9.37 10.99
C TYR A 92 13.25 8.80 10.26
N HIS A 93 14.33 8.51 10.99
CA HIS A 93 15.55 7.93 10.42
C HIS A 93 15.54 6.39 10.33
N GLN A 94 14.68 5.70 11.11
CA GLN A 94 14.53 4.24 11.06
C GLN A 94 13.65 3.78 9.88
N GLY A 95 12.72 4.61 9.43
CA GLY A 95 12.05 4.43 8.14
C GLY A 95 13.01 4.73 6.99
N LYS A 96 13.91 3.79 6.68
CA LYS A 96 14.96 3.88 5.66
C LYS A 96 14.49 4.66 4.42
N VAL A 97 14.95 5.90 4.34
CA VAL A 97 14.94 6.69 3.12
C VAL A 97 15.92 6.01 2.17
N PHE A 98 15.40 5.36 1.12
CA PHE A 98 16.17 5.25 -0.12
C PHE A 98 16.41 6.67 -0.60
N ARG A 99 17.51 7.28 -0.16
CA ARG A 99 17.99 8.52 -0.75
C ARG A 99 18.42 8.14 -2.15
N LEU A 100 17.62 8.50 -3.14
CA LEU A 100 18.10 8.70 -4.49
C LEU A 100 19.22 9.75 -4.38
N ARG A 101 20.46 9.25 -4.39
CA ARG A 101 21.64 10.07 -4.62
C ARG A 101 21.52 10.51 -6.07
N ARG A 102 21.06 11.75 -6.27
CA ARG A 102 21.28 12.46 -7.53
C ARG A 102 22.76 12.82 -7.54
N ASP A 103 23.54 12.05 -8.29
CA ASP A 103 24.72 12.56 -8.97
C ASP A 103 24.29 12.96 -10.40
#